data_AF-A0A9P0F4E3-F1
#
_entry.id   AF-A0A9P0F4E3-F1
#
_cell.length_a   1.000
_cell.length_b   1.000
_cell.length_c   1.000
_cell.angle_alpha   90.00
_cell.angle_beta   90.00
_cell.angle_gamma   90.00
#
_symmetry.space_group_name_H-M   'P 1'
#
loop_
_entity.id
_entity.type
_entity.pdbx_description
1 polymer ?
#
loop_
_entity_poly.entity_id
_entity_poly.type
_entity_poly.pdbx_seq_one_letter_code
_entity_poly.pdbx_strand_id
1 'polypeptide(L)'
;MGIRGLQTFIEKFCPPNCYYEVSIEQLVEEYKRQTGGKEPVIVVDGSSCLGHIYKGLDWVSGGQYKEYIEKLGKFVQAFKQIGVKLVFYFGGGTVNPKRKEWIKRCFERLERVYQMFDQLSDGLRTTDLHQSLFSLPPGVGTLSQHYLEHIFGCEVYQSVDETDTEIAHYARERKCLAIFGQDSDYLIYEGGTYYLSAQHFNLRTMRTFNYDRRGFAEYLGLETSQLPLFATLAGNDLVSFSDLKPFHRFLCRKYTGGGYDVNFKTLFPALARYIQQFPPGEAVIQALPHIAREALNDPRAANVFATSIRSYLSSTKIVKRTTAPNHPHWNAVLQRAEELHRSNYSTATVFAIVNGEPFETSTAFEDYRERDLPPFARLLRPMRTRLYGILFHEKPLNLEPQFVLEWCMEGPNSLNEPTRIKPAPPSDPHPGLLALWSDDRTQDLQNARWQLFAHGISSRLNPAKLRHLPQNLVLPTAVMFYIVDNRILATWEIEAMIATVVTLPTVPLERLASLPSDPVDLRAVRIATIYMRSLWSTIILLSACGYPLPPAKTFIHPYFDGKLFQQKYRKAKDKASHAILCGHQVTSIEAFLQVRQVLFENAG
;
A
#
# COMPACT_ATOMS: atom_id res chain seq x y z
N MET A 1 -13.67 -3.34 1.41
CA MET A 1 -13.51 -2.47 0.23
C MET A 1 -14.56 -2.87 -0.81
N GLY A 2 -14.64 -2.16 -1.93
CA GLY A 2 -15.67 -2.34 -2.97
C GLY A 2 -17.08 -1.85 -2.59
N ILE A 3 -18.10 -2.58 -3.01
CA ILE A 3 -19.51 -2.22 -2.87
C ILE A 3 -19.94 -2.12 -1.40
N ARG A 4 -20.39 -0.92 -1.03
CA ARG A 4 -20.74 -0.59 0.35
C ARG A 4 -21.84 -1.51 0.88
N GLY A 5 -21.56 -2.19 1.98
CA GLY A 5 -22.54 -3.03 2.70
C GLY A 5 -22.76 -4.43 2.11
N LEU A 6 -22.13 -4.76 0.98
CA LEU A 6 -22.33 -6.05 0.30
C LEU A 6 -21.89 -7.25 1.14
N GLN A 7 -20.67 -7.21 1.69
CA GLN A 7 -20.17 -8.29 2.56
C GLN A 7 -21.11 -8.52 3.75
N THR A 8 -21.44 -7.48 4.50
CA THR A 8 -22.34 -7.58 5.67
C THR A 8 -23.71 -8.13 5.29
N PHE A 9 -24.23 -7.76 4.12
CA PHE A 9 -25.51 -8.27 3.66
C PHE A 9 -25.46 -9.78 3.40
N ILE A 10 -24.43 -10.24 2.71
CA ILE A 10 -24.26 -11.66 2.38
C ILE A 10 -24.10 -12.49 3.65
N GLU A 11 -23.19 -12.07 4.54
CA GLU A 11 -22.91 -12.82 5.77
C GLU A 11 -24.10 -12.90 6.73
N LYS A 12 -25.00 -11.90 6.73
CA LYS A 12 -26.12 -11.82 7.69
C LYS A 12 -27.48 -12.22 7.14
N PHE A 13 -27.72 -12.08 5.84
CA PHE A 13 -29.06 -12.17 5.26
C PHE A 13 -29.18 -13.13 4.09
N CYS A 14 -28.08 -13.54 3.46
CA CYS A 14 -28.13 -14.51 2.37
C CYS A 14 -28.14 -15.96 2.89
N PRO A 15 -28.73 -16.90 2.12
CA PRO A 15 -28.69 -18.32 2.43
C PRO A 15 -27.26 -18.91 2.33
N PRO A 16 -27.02 -20.11 2.90
CA PRO A 16 -25.70 -20.71 2.97
C PRO A 16 -25.01 -20.96 1.61
N ASN A 17 -25.75 -21.10 0.51
CA ASN A 17 -25.16 -21.26 -0.82
C ASN A 17 -24.51 -19.98 -1.37
N CYS A 18 -24.76 -18.81 -0.78
CA CYS A 18 -24.10 -17.55 -1.15
C CYS A 18 -22.76 -17.35 -0.41
N TYR A 19 -22.59 -17.96 0.76
CA TYR A 19 -21.44 -17.79 1.62
C TYR A 19 -21.29 -18.99 2.56
N TYR A 20 -20.25 -19.78 2.32
CA TYR A 20 -20.02 -21.03 3.04
C TYR A 20 -18.53 -21.27 3.30
N GLU A 21 -18.25 -21.99 4.38
CA GLU A 21 -16.90 -22.36 4.74
C GLU A 21 -16.38 -23.47 3.82
N VAL A 22 -15.11 -23.38 3.43
CA VAL A 22 -14.40 -24.30 2.55
C VAL A 22 -13.04 -24.67 3.13
N SER A 23 -12.57 -25.89 2.86
CA SER A 23 -11.16 -26.26 3.02
C SER A 23 -10.43 -26.04 1.70
N ILE A 24 -9.39 -25.20 1.71
CA ILE A 24 -8.59 -24.92 0.51
C ILE A 24 -7.90 -26.20 0.03
N GLU A 25 -7.50 -27.09 0.95
CA GLU A 25 -6.92 -28.40 0.61
C GLU A 25 -7.89 -29.24 -0.22
N GLN A 26 -9.15 -29.32 0.20
CA GLN A 26 -10.19 -30.07 -0.53
C GLN A 26 -10.47 -29.44 -1.90
N LEU A 27 -10.49 -28.11 -2.00
CA LEU A 27 -10.65 -27.41 -3.28
C LEU A 27 -9.49 -27.73 -4.24
N VAL A 28 -8.27 -27.82 -3.71
CA VAL A 28 -7.06 -28.16 -4.48
C VAL A 28 -7.08 -29.60 -4.96
N GLU A 29 -7.47 -30.54 -4.11
CA GLU A 29 -7.63 -31.96 -4.48
C GLU A 29 -8.68 -32.13 -5.58
N GLU A 30 -9.83 -31.48 -5.43
CA GLU A 30 -10.90 -31.47 -6.43
C GLU A 30 -10.41 -30.90 -7.77
N TYR A 31 -9.73 -29.76 -7.73
CA TYR A 31 -9.17 -29.13 -8.92
C TYR A 31 -8.17 -30.05 -9.64
N LYS A 32 -7.25 -30.67 -8.89
CA LYS A 32 -6.27 -31.61 -9.45
C LYS A 32 -6.97 -32.81 -10.08
N ARG A 33 -8.03 -33.34 -9.46
CA ARG A 33 -8.82 -34.44 -10.02
C ARG A 33 -9.51 -34.05 -11.33
N GLN A 34 -10.14 -32.87 -11.38
CA GLN A 34 -10.87 -32.38 -12.57
C GLN A 34 -9.95 -31.99 -13.73
N THR A 35 -8.72 -31.53 -13.43
CA THR A 35 -7.81 -30.99 -14.45
C THR A 35 -6.71 -31.95 -14.89
N GLY A 36 -6.68 -33.17 -14.36
CA GLY A 36 -5.63 -34.16 -14.67
C GLY A 36 -4.28 -33.82 -14.03
N GLY A 37 -4.29 -33.26 -12.82
CA GLY A 37 -3.08 -32.98 -12.03
C GLY A 37 -2.41 -31.63 -12.32
N LYS A 38 -3.10 -30.68 -12.95
CA LYS A 38 -2.54 -29.33 -13.14
C LYS A 38 -2.31 -28.63 -11.80
N GLU A 39 -1.27 -27.81 -11.74
CA GLU A 39 -0.97 -26.99 -10.57
C GLU A 39 -2.05 -25.91 -10.40
N PRO A 40 -2.79 -25.87 -9.27
CA PRO A 40 -3.74 -24.81 -8.98
C PRO A 40 -3.02 -23.50 -8.71
N VAL A 41 -3.50 -22.44 -9.36
CA VAL A 41 -3.04 -21.07 -9.12
C VAL A 41 -4.09 -20.32 -8.30
N ILE A 42 -3.66 -19.67 -7.22
CA ILE A 42 -4.49 -18.71 -6.48
C ILE A 42 -3.89 -17.32 -6.66
N VAL A 43 -4.69 -16.40 -7.18
CA VAL A 43 -4.31 -15.00 -7.32
C VAL A 43 -4.67 -14.28 -6.03
N VAL A 44 -3.73 -13.54 -5.47
CA VAL A 44 -3.86 -12.86 -4.18
C VAL A 44 -3.88 -11.37 -4.41
N ASP A 45 -4.94 -10.70 -3.94
CA ASP A 45 -4.89 -9.26 -3.71
C ASP A 45 -4.00 -8.98 -2.50
N GLY A 46 -2.74 -8.67 -2.77
CA GLY A 46 -1.72 -8.47 -1.75
C GLY A 46 -2.12 -7.38 -0.79
N SER A 47 -2.57 -6.24 -1.30
CA SER A 47 -2.94 -5.05 -0.52
C SER A 47 -4.06 -5.32 0.48
N SER A 48 -5.13 -6.03 0.09
CA SER A 48 -6.22 -6.35 1.03
C SER A 48 -5.83 -7.41 2.06
N CYS A 49 -4.85 -8.26 1.77
CA CYS A 49 -4.42 -9.34 2.67
C CYS A 49 -3.47 -8.89 3.79
N LEU A 50 -2.66 -7.85 3.58
CA LEU A 50 -1.56 -7.50 4.51
C LEU A 50 -2.04 -7.24 5.94
N GLY A 51 -3.18 -6.57 6.10
CA GLY A 51 -3.75 -6.29 7.43
C GLY A 51 -4.13 -7.56 8.19
N HIS A 52 -4.64 -8.56 7.48
CA HIS A 52 -5.01 -9.85 8.04
C HIS A 52 -3.79 -10.69 8.42
N ILE A 53 -2.74 -10.67 7.60
CA ILE A 53 -1.46 -11.35 7.90
C ILE A 53 -0.75 -10.69 9.09
N TYR A 54 -0.78 -9.35 9.16
CA TYR A 54 -0.14 -8.58 10.23
C TYR A 54 -0.87 -8.73 11.59
N LYS A 55 -2.15 -9.12 11.59
CA LYS A 55 -3.02 -9.22 12.78
C LYS A 55 -2.32 -9.88 13.97
N GLY A 56 -2.42 -9.28 15.16
CA GLY A 56 -1.83 -9.79 16.40
C GLY A 56 -0.36 -9.42 16.61
N LEU A 57 0.24 -8.62 15.72
CA LEU A 57 1.51 -7.95 15.96
C LEU A 57 1.28 -6.51 16.44
N ASP A 58 2.22 -6.00 17.21
CA ASP A 58 2.26 -4.60 17.61
C ASP A 58 2.37 -3.71 16.37
N TRP A 59 1.40 -2.81 16.21
CA TRP A 59 1.35 -1.87 15.11
C TRP A 59 1.61 -0.43 15.57
N VAL A 60 1.44 -0.15 16.87
CA VAL A 60 1.53 1.20 17.44
C VAL A 60 2.98 1.66 17.59
N SER A 61 3.88 0.78 18.02
CA SER A 61 5.28 1.12 18.37
C SER A 61 6.18 1.37 17.15
N GLY A 62 5.63 1.36 15.94
CA GLY A 62 6.38 1.48 14.67
C GLY A 62 6.44 0.19 13.85
N GLY A 63 5.96 -0.92 14.41
CA GLY A 63 5.82 -2.22 13.73
C GLY A 63 6.89 -3.27 14.10
N GLN A 64 6.53 -4.55 13.96
CA GLN A 64 7.36 -5.74 14.25
C GLN A 64 7.71 -6.46 12.94
N TYR A 65 8.77 -6.02 12.27
CA TYR A 65 9.06 -6.46 10.89
C TYR A 65 9.64 -7.87 10.81
N LYS A 66 10.39 -8.35 11.82
CA LYS A 66 10.94 -9.72 11.85
C LYS A 66 9.86 -10.77 12.12
N GLU A 67 8.92 -10.49 13.00
CA GLU A 67 7.76 -11.33 13.27
C GLU A 67 6.81 -11.30 12.07
N TYR A 68 6.64 -10.14 11.44
CA TYR A 68 5.83 -10.01 10.24
C TYR A 68 6.36 -10.87 9.07
N ILE A 69 7.66 -10.80 8.77
CA ILE A 69 8.26 -11.64 7.72
C ILE A 69 8.14 -13.14 8.06
N GLU A 70 8.27 -13.53 9.33
CA GLU A 70 8.04 -14.93 9.73
C GLU A 70 6.60 -15.38 9.46
N LYS A 71 5.59 -14.53 9.76
CA LYS A 71 4.19 -14.81 9.45
C LYS A 71 3.93 -14.86 7.95
N LEU A 72 4.54 -13.97 7.18
CA LEU A 72 4.42 -13.95 5.72
C LEU A 72 5.03 -15.23 5.12
N GLY A 73 6.16 -15.69 5.64
CA GLY A 73 6.80 -16.94 5.24
C GLY A 73 5.94 -18.16 5.56
N LYS A 74 5.38 -18.24 6.78
CA LYS A 74 4.44 -19.30 7.18
C LYS A 74 3.19 -19.32 6.28
N PHE A 75 2.66 -18.15 5.93
CA PHE A 75 1.56 -18.02 4.98
C PHE A 75 1.90 -18.63 3.62
N VAL A 76 3.00 -18.18 2.99
CA VAL A 76 3.41 -18.69 1.68
C VAL A 76 3.70 -20.20 1.74
N GLN A 77 4.37 -20.66 2.78
CA GLN A 77 4.75 -22.07 2.92
C GLN A 77 3.53 -22.99 3.04
N ALA A 78 2.48 -22.58 3.76
CA ALA A 78 1.27 -23.39 3.90
C ALA A 78 0.58 -23.65 2.55
N PHE A 79 0.47 -22.63 1.69
CA PHE A 79 -0.06 -22.81 0.33
C PHE A 79 0.87 -23.66 -0.56
N LYS A 80 2.18 -23.47 -0.47
CA LYS A 80 3.15 -24.30 -1.21
C LYS A 80 3.06 -25.77 -0.83
N GLN A 81 2.87 -26.09 0.46
CA GLN A 81 2.78 -27.46 0.97
C GLN A 81 1.59 -28.24 0.39
N ILE A 82 0.48 -27.55 0.11
CA ILE A 82 -0.71 -28.16 -0.52
C ILE A 82 -0.60 -28.14 -2.07
N GLY A 83 0.52 -27.66 -2.61
CA GLY A 83 0.82 -27.59 -4.04
C GLY A 83 0.04 -26.51 -4.77
N VAL A 84 -0.16 -25.35 -4.14
CA VAL A 84 -0.71 -24.14 -4.76
C VAL A 84 0.41 -23.19 -5.15
N LYS A 85 0.32 -22.67 -6.37
CA LYS A 85 1.10 -21.51 -6.80
C LYS A 85 0.37 -20.22 -6.44
N LEU A 86 0.99 -19.39 -5.60
CA LEU A 86 0.50 -18.05 -5.27
C LEU A 86 1.05 -17.02 -6.26
N VAL A 87 0.16 -16.16 -6.76
CA VAL A 87 0.50 -15.00 -7.60
C VAL A 87 -0.06 -13.77 -6.92
N PHE A 88 0.79 -12.82 -6.54
CA PHE A 88 0.37 -11.62 -5.82
C PHE A 88 0.27 -10.42 -6.74
N TYR A 89 -0.78 -9.62 -6.54
CA TYR A 89 -0.94 -8.32 -7.15
C TYR A 89 -0.95 -7.24 -6.07
N PHE A 90 -0.26 -6.14 -6.33
CA PHE A 90 -0.29 -4.95 -5.50
C PHE A 90 -0.70 -3.74 -6.34
N GLY A 91 -1.52 -2.88 -5.76
CA GLY A 91 -2.03 -1.71 -6.45
C GLY A 91 -1.00 -0.61 -6.64
N GLY A 92 -1.07 0.05 -7.80
CA GLY A 92 -0.43 1.34 -8.08
C GLY A 92 -1.17 2.52 -7.44
N GLY A 93 -0.63 3.73 -7.59
CA GLY A 93 -1.15 4.96 -6.94
C GLY A 93 -2.61 5.32 -7.27
N THR A 94 -3.16 6.30 -6.56
CA THR A 94 -4.56 6.72 -6.70
C THR A 94 -4.82 7.40 -8.05
N VAL A 95 -5.77 6.88 -8.83
CA VAL A 95 -6.22 7.53 -10.07
C VAL A 95 -7.13 8.72 -9.73
N ASN A 96 -7.02 9.82 -10.49
CA ASN A 96 -7.69 11.11 -10.27
C ASN A 96 -9.20 11.06 -9.91
N PRO A 97 -10.05 10.20 -10.51
CA PRO A 97 -11.47 10.09 -10.14
C PRO A 97 -11.71 9.71 -8.66
N LYS A 98 -10.77 8.99 -8.03
CA LYS A 98 -10.87 8.54 -6.64
C LYS A 98 -10.36 9.56 -5.62
N ARG A 99 -9.84 10.73 -6.03
CA ARG A 99 -9.18 11.68 -5.12
C ARG A 99 -10.08 12.16 -3.98
N LYS A 100 -11.34 12.51 -4.24
CA LYS A 100 -12.27 12.98 -3.20
C LYS A 100 -12.46 11.94 -2.09
N GLU A 101 -12.63 10.68 -2.48
CA GLU A 101 -12.78 9.56 -1.54
C GLU A 101 -11.46 9.28 -0.81
N TRP A 102 -10.32 9.35 -1.51
CA TRP A 102 -9.00 9.25 -0.88
C TRP A 102 -8.75 10.34 0.17
N ILE A 103 -9.10 11.60 -0.13
CA ILE A 103 -9.01 12.73 0.82
C ILE A 103 -9.88 12.46 2.06
N LYS A 104 -11.13 12.02 1.85
CA LYS A 104 -12.05 11.66 2.93
C LYS A 104 -11.47 10.56 3.82
N ARG A 105 -10.92 9.48 3.23
CA ARG A 105 -10.27 8.39 3.97
C ARG A 105 -9.04 8.86 4.76
N CYS A 106 -8.29 9.84 4.24
CA CYS A 106 -7.17 10.43 4.97
C CYS A 106 -7.65 11.16 6.24
N PHE A 107 -8.72 11.95 6.16
CA PHE A 107 -9.29 12.63 7.33
C PHE A 107 -9.94 11.65 8.32
N GLU A 108 -10.68 10.65 7.85
CA GLU A 108 -11.20 9.59 8.73
C GLU A 108 -10.08 8.80 9.43
N ARG A 109 -8.93 8.63 8.76
CA ARG A 109 -7.75 8.04 9.39
C ARG A 109 -7.11 8.98 10.41
N LEU A 110 -7.09 10.30 10.15
CA LEU A 110 -6.58 11.28 11.11
C LEU A 110 -7.37 11.26 12.42
N GLU A 111 -8.70 11.27 12.34
CA GLU A 111 -9.55 11.20 13.53
C GLU A 111 -9.29 9.93 14.35
N ARG A 112 -9.09 8.78 13.69
CA ARG A 112 -8.72 7.53 14.37
C ARG A 112 -7.33 7.60 15.02
N VAL A 113 -6.38 8.28 14.40
CA VAL A 113 -5.04 8.48 14.97
C VAL A 113 -5.11 9.37 16.21
N TYR A 114 -5.90 10.45 16.18
CA TYR A 114 -6.14 11.27 17.37
C TYR A 114 -6.80 10.48 18.50
N GLN A 115 -7.86 9.73 18.20
CA GLN A 115 -8.52 8.85 19.18
C GLN A 115 -7.55 7.83 19.79
N MET A 116 -6.67 7.25 18.98
CA MET A 116 -5.63 6.35 19.46
C MET A 116 -4.66 7.06 20.42
N PHE A 117 -4.13 8.23 20.04
CA PHE A 117 -3.21 8.99 20.92
C PHE A 117 -3.89 9.42 22.23
N ASP A 118 -5.15 9.85 22.19
CA ASP A 118 -5.91 10.23 23.38
C ASP A 118 -6.08 9.03 24.34
N GLN A 119 -6.53 7.89 23.81
CA GLN A 119 -6.70 6.67 24.62
C GLN A 119 -5.39 6.18 25.24
N LEU A 120 -4.29 6.21 24.49
CA LEU A 120 -2.98 5.81 25.01
C LEU A 120 -2.44 6.81 26.05
N SER A 121 -2.69 8.12 25.85
CA SER A 121 -2.34 9.16 26.83
C SER A 121 -3.12 9.00 28.15
N ASP A 122 -4.36 8.52 28.08
CA ASP A 122 -5.20 8.20 29.24
C ASP A 122 -4.81 6.87 29.93
N GLY A 123 -3.74 6.21 29.46
CA GLY A 123 -3.18 5.00 30.06
C GLY A 123 -3.79 3.70 29.55
N LEU A 124 -4.60 3.73 28.48
CA LEU A 124 -5.06 2.51 27.81
C LEU A 124 -3.85 1.76 27.23
N ARG A 125 -3.83 0.44 27.39
CA ARG A 125 -2.76 -0.39 26.82
C ARG A 125 -2.96 -0.55 25.32
N THR A 126 -1.87 -0.66 24.59
CA THR A 126 -1.89 -0.90 23.13
C THR A 126 -2.71 -2.14 22.74
N THR A 127 -2.73 -3.18 23.58
CA THR A 127 -3.48 -4.43 23.36
C THR A 127 -4.99 -4.27 23.52
N ASP A 128 -5.43 -3.23 24.23
CA ASP A 128 -6.84 -2.99 24.55
C ASP A 128 -7.49 -2.02 23.54
N LEU A 129 -6.71 -1.48 22.59
CA LEU A 129 -7.21 -0.64 21.50
C LEU A 129 -8.19 -1.41 20.62
N HIS A 130 -9.35 -0.80 20.34
CA HIS A 130 -10.35 -1.42 19.48
C HIS A 130 -9.84 -1.60 18.04
N GLN A 131 -10.19 -2.73 17.42
CA GLN A 131 -9.74 -3.11 16.07
C GLN A 131 -10.05 -2.07 14.98
N SER A 132 -11.06 -1.22 15.17
CA SER A 132 -11.39 -0.13 14.23
C SER A 132 -10.31 0.95 14.12
N LEU A 133 -9.47 1.09 15.14
CA LEU A 133 -8.33 2.02 15.16
C LEU A 133 -7.10 1.47 14.46
N PHE A 134 -7.09 0.16 14.16
CA PHE A 134 -5.96 -0.49 13.52
C PHE A 134 -5.54 0.25 12.24
N SER A 135 -4.22 0.40 12.11
CA SER A 135 -3.58 0.95 10.93
C SER A 135 -2.33 0.14 10.65
N LEU A 136 -2.15 -0.22 9.38
CA LEU A 136 -0.95 -0.94 8.95
C LEU A 136 0.29 -0.06 9.19
N PRO A 137 1.34 -0.58 9.84
CA PRO A 137 2.57 0.19 10.06
C PRO A 137 3.19 0.66 8.74
N PRO A 138 3.80 1.86 8.70
CA PRO A 138 4.47 2.37 7.50
C PRO A 138 5.50 1.36 6.97
N GLY A 139 5.56 1.14 5.65
CA GLY A 139 6.52 0.22 5.04
C GLY A 139 6.04 -1.24 4.90
N VAL A 140 5.09 -1.72 5.71
CA VAL A 140 4.47 -3.04 5.50
C VAL A 140 3.80 -3.09 4.12
N GLY A 141 2.98 -2.08 3.81
CA GLY A 141 2.27 -1.97 2.53
C GLY A 141 3.16 -2.15 1.30
N THR A 142 4.33 -1.52 1.32
CA THR A 142 5.16 -1.36 0.12
C THR A 142 6.36 -2.29 0.06
N LEU A 143 6.77 -2.90 1.17
CA LEU A 143 7.89 -3.85 1.17
C LEU A 143 7.45 -5.31 1.11
N SER A 144 6.19 -5.59 1.41
CA SER A 144 5.65 -6.95 1.36
C SER A 144 5.83 -7.58 -0.02
N GLN A 145 5.61 -6.79 -1.09
CA GLN A 145 5.86 -7.21 -2.47
C GLN A 145 7.31 -7.71 -2.68
N HIS A 146 8.31 -6.99 -2.16
CA HIS A 146 9.70 -7.37 -2.32
C HIS A 146 10.10 -8.57 -1.44
N TYR A 147 9.49 -8.72 -0.25
CA TYR A 147 9.68 -9.93 0.55
C TYR A 147 9.11 -11.17 -0.13
N LEU A 148 7.90 -11.06 -0.67
CA LEU A 148 7.24 -12.14 -1.41
C LEU A 148 8.06 -12.59 -2.61
N GLU A 149 8.58 -11.65 -3.39
CA GLU A 149 9.39 -11.96 -4.57
C GLU A 149 10.78 -12.49 -4.21
N HIS A 150 11.58 -11.72 -3.48
CA HIS A 150 13.01 -12.01 -3.34
C HIS A 150 13.36 -12.98 -2.21
N ILE A 151 12.53 -13.08 -1.16
CA ILE A 151 12.79 -13.98 -0.03
C ILE A 151 11.98 -15.27 -0.20
N PHE A 152 10.72 -15.16 -0.61
CA PHE A 152 9.82 -16.30 -0.71
C PHE A 152 9.66 -16.86 -2.13
N GLY A 153 10.21 -16.20 -3.15
CA GLY A 153 10.18 -16.67 -4.54
C GLY A 153 8.77 -16.74 -5.13
N CYS A 154 7.87 -15.85 -4.70
CA CYS A 154 6.53 -15.73 -5.25
C CYS A 154 6.53 -14.90 -6.54
N GLU A 155 5.56 -15.17 -7.41
CA GLU A 155 5.28 -14.30 -8.57
C GLU A 155 4.52 -13.06 -8.06
N VAL A 156 5.04 -11.87 -8.37
CA VAL A 156 4.50 -10.60 -7.88
C VAL A 156 4.34 -9.62 -9.05
N TYR A 157 3.18 -9.00 -9.14
CA TYR A 157 2.87 -7.98 -10.14
C TYR A 157 2.49 -6.66 -9.47
N GLN A 158 3.02 -5.56 -10.01
CA GLN A 158 2.57 -4.21 -9.69
C GLN A 158 1.53 -3.79 -10.73
N SER A 159 0.32 -3.48 -10.28
CA SER A 159 -0.73 -2.96 -11.15
C SER A 159 -0.30 -1.63 -11.75
N VAL A 160 -0.56 -1.44 -13.05
CA VAL A 160 -0.47 -0.10 -13.67
C VAL A 160 -1.83 0.58 -13.75
N ASP A 161 -2.88 -0.17 -13.45
CA ASP A 161 -4.27 0.20 -13.61
C ASP A 161 -5.07 -0.12 -12.33
N GLU A 162 -6.38 -0.35 -12.45
CA GLU A 162 -7.21 -0.90 -11.37
C GLU A 162 -6.81 -2.34 -11.04
N THR A 163 -6.22 -2.50 -9.85
CA THR A 163 -5.70 -3.79 -9.34
C THR A 163 -6.74 -4.90 -9.38
N ASP A 164 -7.97 -4.59 -8.96
CA ASP A 164 -9.04 -5.61 -8.89
C ASP A 164 -9.43 -6.12 -10.27
N THR A 165 -9.43 -5.23 -11.27
CA THR A 165 -9.65 -5.57 -12.68
C THR A 165 -8.51 -6.44 -13.22
N GLU A 166 -7.25 -6.07 -12.96
CA GLU A 166 -6.08 -6.85 -13.39
C GLU A 166 -6.07 -8.26 -12.77
N ILE A 167 -6.41 -8.37 -11.48
CA ILE A 167 -6.54 -9.64 -10.75
C ILE A 167 -7.64 -10.51 -11.35
N ALA A 168 -8.85 -9.94 -11.52
CA ALA A 168 -9.98 -10.66 -12.10
C ALA A 168 -9.66 -11.16 -13.53
N HIS A 169 -9.02 -10.31 -14.33
CA HIS A 169 -8.58 -10.64 -15.67
C HIS A 169 -7.57 -11.79 -15.69
N TYR A 170 -6.49 -11.69 -14.90
CA TYR A 170 -5.49 -12.77 -14.78
C TYR A 170 -6.13 -14.07 -14.32
N ALA A 171 -7.01 -14.00 -13.31
CA ALA A 171 -7.69 -15.18 -12.77
C ALA A 171 -8.53 -15.89 -13.83
N ARG A 172 -9.29 -15.13 -14.64
CA ARG A 172 -10.11 -15.67 -15.75
C ARG A 172 -9.25 -16.26 -16.86
N GLU A 173 -8.26 -15.52 -17.37
CA GLU A 173 -7.42 -15.97 -18.49
C GLU A 173 -6.61 -17.22 -18.17
N ARG A 174 -6.05 -17.28 -16.96
CA ARG A 174 -5.23 -18.41 -16.51
C ARG A 174 -6.04 -19.56 -15.91
N LYS A 175 -7.38 -19.42 -15.83
CA LYS A 175 -8.29 -20.38 -15.19
C LYS A 175 -7.81 -20.73 -13.77
N CYS A 176 -7.50 -19.69 -13.00
CA CYS A 176 -7.05 -19.81 -11.63
C CYS A 176 -8.14 -20.46 -10.76
N LEU A 177 -7.71 -21.24 -9.78
CA LEU A 177 -8.59 -21.88 -8.82
C LEU A 177 -9.40 -20.83 -8.05
N ALA A 178 -8.74 -19.79 -7.57
CA ALA A 178 -9.40 -18.78 -6.75
C ALA A 178 -8.75 -17.40 -6.85
N ILE A 179 -9.53 -16.39 -6.50
CA ILE A 179 -9.05 -15.10 -6.03
C ILE A 179 -9.09 -15.13 -4.50
N PHE A 180 -8.01 -14.72 -3.84
CA PHE A 180 -7.91 -14.61 -2.39
C PHE A 180 -7.73 -13.13 -2.01
N GLY A 181 -8.65 -12.59 -1.24
CA GLY A 181 -8.67 -11.16 -0.92
C GLY A 181 -9.80 -10.76 0.02
N GLN A 182 -9.97 -9.46 0.23
CA GLN A 182 -11.08 -8.90 1.02
C GLN A 182 -11.68 -7.64 0.37
N ASP A 183 -12.01 -7.76 -0.92
CA ASP A 183 -12.78 -6.77 -1.67
C ASP A 183 -14.08 -7.38 -2.22
N SER A 184 -15.21 -6.76 -1.90
CA SER A 184 -16.52 -7.25 -2.35
C SER A 184 -16.74 -7.11 -3.86
N ASP A 185 -15.92 -6.31 -4.56
CA ASP A 185 -15.97 -6.24 -6.03
C ASP A 185 -15.59 -7.57 -6.70
N TYR A 186 -14.78 -8.43 -6.07
CA TYR A 186 -14.46 -9.77 -6.59
C TYR A 186 -15.67 -10.70 -6.71
N LEU A 187 -16.76 -10.42 -5.99
CA LEU A 187 -18.02 -11.13 -6.19
C LEU A 187 -18.69 -10.76 -7.51
N ILE A 188 -18.42 -9.55 -8.01
CA ILE A 188 -19.02 -8.95 -9.21
C ILE A 188 -18.19 -9.19 -10.47
N TYR A 189 -16.88 -9.32 -10.33
CA TYR A 189 -16.03 -9.74 -11.43
C TYR A 189 -16.32 -11.18 -11.87
N GLU A 190 -16.15 -11.44 -13.16
CA GLU A 190 -15.95 -12.80 -13.66
C GLU A 190 -14.45 -13.14 -13.59
N GLY A 191 -14.03 -13.75 -12.48
CA GLY A 191 -12.62 -14.03 -12.19
C GLY A 191 -12.31 -15.51 -11.98
N GLY A 192 -11.70 -15.85 -10.84
CA GLY A 192 -11.39 -17.23 -10.45
C GLY A 192 -12.64 -18.05 -10.11
N THR A 193 -12.51 -19.38 -10.00
CA THR A 193 -13.64 -20.27 -9.66
C THR A 193 -14.23 -19.96 -8.29
N TYR A 194 -13.37 -19.63 -7.33
CA TYR A 194 -13.76 -19.26 -5.97
C TYR A 194 -13.28 -17.84 -5.62
N TYR A 195 -14.04 -17.14 -4.78
CA TYR A 195 -13.59 -15.92 -4.11
C TYR A 195 -13.44 -16.21 -2.62
N LEU A 196 -12.19 -16.37 -2.18
CA LEU A 196 -11.81 -16.80 -0.84
C LEU A 196 -11.50 -15.60 0.06
N SER A 197 -12.12 -15.58 1.24
CA SER A 197 -11.94 -14.51 2.23
C SER A 197 -10.55 -14.51 2.85
N ALA A 198 -9.86 -13.37 2.81
CA ALA A 198 -8.66 -13.16 3.62
C ALA A 198 -8.99 -12.87 5.10
N GLN A 199 -10.14 -12.25 5.37
CA GLN A 199 -10.58 -11.92 6.73
C GLN A 199 -10.84 -13.13 7.60
N HIS A 200 -11.48 -14.16 7.03
CA HIS A 200 -11.92 -15.36 7.74
C HIS A 200 -10.94 -16.52 7.64
N PHE A 201 -9.79 -16.32 6.98
CA PHE A 201 -8.81 -17.37 6.75
C PHE A 201 -8.12 -17.82 8.04
N ASN A 202 -8.09 -19.14 8.24
CA ASN A 202 -7.34 -19.79 9.29
C ASN A 202 -6.15 -20.56 8.70
N LEU A 203 -4.95 -20.03 8.94
CA LEU A 203 -3.70 -20.61 8.43
C LEU A 203 -3.43 -22.03 8.95
N ARG A 204 -3.85 -22.37 10.17
CA ARG A 204 -3.58 -23.69 10.76
C ARG A 204 -4.43 -24.78 10.13
N THR A 205 -5.68 -24.48 9.80
CA THR A 205 -6.63 -25.46 9.27
C THR A 205 -6.78 -25.37 7.75
N MET A 206 -6.15 -24.38 7.11
CA MET A 206 -6.34 -24.06 5.68
C MET A 206 -7.81 -23.89 5.29
N ARG A 207 -8.63 -23.36 6.22
CA ARG A 207 -10.06 -23.10 6.01
C ARG A 207 -10.32 -21.61 5.89
N THR A 208 -11.31 -21.26 5.07
CA THR A 208 -11.84 -19.91 4.94
C THR A 208 -13.27 -19.98 4.41
N PHE A 209 -13.88 -18.85 4.09
CA PHE A 209 -15.18 -18.79 3.43
C PHE A 209 -15.04 -18.42 1.96
N ASN A 210 -15.88 -19.04 1.13
CA ASN A 210 -16.11 -18.68 -0.25
C ASN A 210 -17.35 -17.76 -0.34
N TYR A 211 -17.22 -16.62 -1.03
CA TYR A 211 -18.38 -15.82 -1.44
C TYR A 211 -18.79 -16.24 -2.85
N ASP A 212 -19.97 -16.84 -2.96
CA ASP A 212 -20.41 -17.48 -4.21
C ASP A 212 -21.18 -16.51 -5.11
N ARG A 213 -20.59 -16.21 -6.27
CA ARG A 213 -21.16 -15.31 -7.28
C ARG A 213 -22.50 -15.81 -7.82
N ARG A 214 -22.63 -17.12 -8.07
CA ARG A 214 -23.84 -17.70 -8.67
C ARG A 214 -24.94 -17.77 -7.63
N GLY A 215 -24.64 -18.29 -6.45
CA GLY A 215 -25.56 -18.32 -5.31
C GLY A 215 -26.09 -16.93 -4.98
N PHE A 216 -25.23 -15.90 -4.99
CA PHE A 216 -25.65 -14.51 -4.78
C PHE A 216 -26.61 -13.99 -5.87
N ALA A 217 -26.30 -14.23 -7.15
CA ALA A 217 -27.16 -13.82 -8.26
C ALA A 217 -28.52 -14.54 -8.19
N GLU A 218 -28.51 -15.86 -7.99
CA GLU A 218 -29.71 -16.69 -7.86
C GLU A 218 -30.60 -16.24 -6.70
N TYR A 219 -30.01 -15.95 -5.53
CA TYR A 219 -30.74 -15.46 -4.38
C TYR A 219 -31.46 -14.13 -4.66
N LEU A 220 -30.84 -13.25 -5.43
CA LEU A 220 -31.46 -11.99 -5.87
C LEU A 220 -32.41 -12.15 -7.06
N GLY A 221 -32.49 -13.34 -7.66
CA GLY A 221 -33.23 -13.59 -8.89
C GLY A 221 -32.64 -12.87 -10.11
N LEU A 222 -31.31 -12.70 -10.12
CA LEU A 222 -30.56 -12.06 -11.21
C LEU A 222 -29.72 -13.09 -11.95
N GLU A 223 -29.38 -12.79 -13.20
CA GLU A 223 -28.28 -13.46 -13.89
C GLU A 223 -26.93 -12.89 -13.46
N THR A 224 -25.87 -13.70 -13.50
CA THR A 224 -24.50 -13.21 -13.21
C THR A 224 -24.08 -12.07 -14.14
N SER A 225 -24.61 -12.04 -15.36
CA SER A 225 -24.41 -10.98 -16.36
C SER A 225 -25.02 -9.63 -15.95
N GLN A 226 -25.96 -9.62 -15.00
CA GLN A 226 -26.62 -8.41 -14.48
C GLN A 226 -25.94 -7.86 -13.22
N LEU A 227 -25.03 -8.61 -12.58
CA LEU A 227 -24.32 -8.17 -11.38
C LEU A 227 -23.48 -6.88 -11.58
N PRO A 228 -22.87 -6.61 -12.74
CA PRO A 228 -22.21 -5.32 -12.99
C PRO A 228 -23.15 -4.11 -12.92
N LEU A 229 -24.39 -4.23 -13.39
CA LEU A 229 -25.39 -3.18 -13.24
C LEU A 229 -25.84 -3.07 -11.78
N PHE A 230 -25.98 -4.20 -11.08
CA PHE A 230 -26.25 -4.21 -9.64
C PHE A 230 -25.18 -3.43 -8.87
N ALA A 231 -23.90 -3.70 -9.11
CA ALA A 231 -22.80 -2.99 -8.48
C ALA A 231 -22.83 -1.49 -8.76
N THR A 232 -23.07 -1.12 -10.02
CA THR A 232 -23.18 0.28 -10.46
C THR A 232 -24.31 1.02 -9.75
N LEU A 233 -25.49 0.40 -9.62
CA LEU A 233 -26.66 1.00 -8.96
C LEU A 233 -26.65 0.86 -7.43
N ALA A 234 -25.90 -0.09 -6.87
CA ALA A 234 -25.63 -0.17 -5.44
C ALA A 234 -24.69 0.95 -4.98
N GLY A 235 -23.85 1.45 -5.88
CA GLY A 235 -22.82 2.44 -5.62
C GLY A 235 -21.45 1.77 -5.42
N ASN A 236 -20.50 2.16 -6.25
CA ASN A 236 -19.13 1.65 -6.30
C ASN A 236 -18.14 2.82 -6.47
N ASP A 237 -16.88 2.50 -6.80
CA ASP A 237 -15.83 3.51 -6.95
C ASP A 237 -16.05 4.52 -8.09
N LEU A 238 -16.88 4.19 -9.09
CA LEU A 238 -17.21 5.07 -10.21
C LEU A 238 -18.54 5.81 -10.03
N VAL A 239 -19.48 5.23 -9.29
CA VAL A 239 -20.80 5.81 -9.02
C VAL A 239 -21.03 5.94 -7.52
N SER A 240 -21.10 7.18 -7.04
CA SER A 240 -21.25 7.52 -5.63
C SER A 240 -22.54 6.95 -5.02
N PHE A 241 -22.39 6.19 -3.92
CA PHE A 241 -23.53 5.77 -3.08
C PHE A 241 -24.35 6.97 -2.58
N SER A 242 -23.69 8.09 -2.25
CA SER A 242 -24.36 9.29 -1.75
C SER A 242 -25.26 9.93 -2.81
N ASP A 243 -24.83 9.90 -4.07
CA ASP A 243 -25.55 10.50 -5.19
C ASP A 243 -26.78 9.66 -5.56
N LEU A 244 -26.66 8.33 -5.41
CA LEU A 244 -27.74 7.36 -5.62
C LEU A 244 -28.74 7.28 -4.43
N LYS A 245 -28.44 7.91 -3.29
CA LYS A 245 -29.26 7.80 -2.07
C LYS A 245 -30.75 8.18 -2.27
N PRO A 246 -31.11 9.22 -3.07
CA PRO A 246 -32.52 9.51 -3.37
C PRO A 246 -33.20 8.36 -4.11
N PHE A 247 -32.53 7.78 -5.10
CA PHE A 247 -33.02 6.62 -5.86
C PHE A 247 -33.15 5.38 -4.97
N HIS A 248 -32.15 5.10 -4.12
CA HIS A 248 -32.20 4.01 -3.14
C HIS A 248 -33.41 4.10 -2.22
N ARG A 249 -33.72 5.31 -1.71
CA ARG A 249 -34.92 5.54 -0.88
C ARG A 249 -36.20 5.27 -1.65
N PHE A 250 -36.28 5.72 -2.90
CA PHE A 250 -37.43 5.46 -3.77
C PHE A 250 -37.65 3.96 -3.98
N LEU A 251 -36.60 3.21 -4.31
CA LEU A 251 -36.67 1.76 -4.52
C LEU A 251 -37.11 1.02 -3.25
N CYS A 252 -36.53 1.33 -2.09
CA CYS A 252 -36.89 0.72 -0.82
C CYS A 252 -38.39 0.92 -0.51
N ARG A 253 -38.94 2.11 -0.74
CA ARG A 253 -40.37 2.39 -0.56
C ARG A 253 -41.23 1.61 -1.55
N LYS A 254 -40.88 1.67 -2.84
CA LYS A 254 -41.65 1.03 -3.92
C LYS A 254 -41.71 -0.49 -3.79
N TYR A 255 -40.58 -1.13 -3.47
CA TYR A 255 -40.47 -2.59 -3.57
C TYR A 255 -40.48 -3.31 -2.22
N THR A 256 -40.15 -2.65 -1.11
CA THR A 256 -40.01 -3.34 0.19
C THR A 256 -40.83 -2.73 1.32
N GLY A 257 -41.56 -1.65 1.07
CA GLY A 257 -42.28 -0.92 2.11
C GLY A 257 -41.36 -0.33 3.19
N GLY A 258 -40.08 -0.16 2.88
CA GLY A 258 -39.06 0.30 3.83
C GLY A 258 -39.25 1.75 4.27
N GLY A 259 -38.75 2.08 5.46
CA GLY A 259 -38.79 3.42 6.05
C GLY A 259 -37.91 4.47 5.35
N TYR A 260 -37.67 5.60 6.00
CA TYR A 260 -36.89 6.71 5.44
C TYR A 260 -35.39 6.42 5.28
N ASP A 261 -34.87 5.48 6.06
CA ASP A 261 -33.45 5.11 6.06
C ASP A 261 -33.15 3.93 5.14
N VAL A 262 -32.05 4.05 4.41
CA VAL A 262 -31.57 3.04 3.47
C VAL A 262 -30.84 1.95 4.27
N ASN A 263 -31.43 0.76 4.33
CA ASN A 263 -30.83 -0.44 4.87
C ASN A 263 -30.48 -1.42 3.73
N PHE A 264 -29.27 -1.98 3.71
CA PHE A 264 -28.84 -2.94 2.69
C PHE A 264 -29.71 -4.20 2.63
N LYS A 265 -30.30 -4.62 3.76
CA LYS A 265 -31.25 -5.75 3.81
C LYS A 265 -32.44 -5.54 2.87
N THR A 266 -32.93 -4.32 2.74
CA THR A 266 -34.07 -3.98 1.88
C THR A 266 -33.64 -3.43 0.53
N LEU A 267 -32.52 -2.69 0.49
CA LEU A 267 -32.02 -2.06 -0.72
C LEU A 267 -31.62 -3.08 -1.78
N PHE A 268 -30.81 -4.09 -1.44
CA PHE A 268 -30.30 -5.01 -2.47
C PHE A 268 -31.40 -5.86 -3.13
N PRO A 269 -32.38 -6.41 -2.40
CA PRO A 269 -33.55 -7.02 -3.04
C PRO A 269 -34.37 -6.03 -3.89
N ALA A 270 -34.51 -4.77 -3.46
CA ALA A 270 -35.23 -3.75 -4.23
C ALA A 270 -34.50 -3.39 -5.53
N LEU A 271 -33.18 -3.28 -5.49
CA LEU A 271 -32.33 -3.08 -6.67
C LEU A 271 -32.46 -4.26 -7.64
N ALA A 272 -32.43 -5.50 -7.13
CA ALA A 272 -32.61 -6.67 -7.97
C ALA A 272 -33.95 -6.68 -8.71
N ARG A 273 -35.05 -6.38 -8.02
CA ARG A 273 -36.40 -6.25 -8.64
C ARG A 273 -36.47 -5.13 -9.68
N TYR A 274 -35.72 -4.05 -9.49
CA TYR A 274 -35.61 -2.99 -10.49
C TYR A 274 -34.84 -3.48 -11.73
N ILE A 275 -33.71 -4.17 -11.53
CA ILE A 275 -32.84 -4.65 -12.60
C ILE A 275 -33.50 -5.73 -13.46
N GLN A 276 -34.34 -6.58 -12.87
CA GLN A 276 -35.10 -7.63 -13.57
C GLN A 276 -35.98 -7.11 -14.73
N GLN A 277 -36.26 -5.80 -14.80
CA GLN A 277 -37.03 -5.17 -15.86
C GLN A 277 -36.22 -4.93 -17.15
N PHE A 278 -34.89 -5.12 -17.09
CA PHE A 278 -33.98 -4.84 -18.18
C PHE A 278 -33.30 -6.11 -18.69
N PRO A 279 -32.92 -6.16 -19.98
CA PRO A 279 -32.27 -7.34 -20.54
C PRO A 279 -30.90 -7.59 -19.88
N PRO A 280 -30.47 -8.86 -19.75
CA PRO A 280 -29.17 -9.22 -19.21
C PRO A 280 -28.00 -8.86 -20.15
N GLY A 281 -26.78 -8.85 -19.59
CA GLY A 281 -25.54 -8.63 -20.34
C GLY A 281 -25.43 -7.25 -20.99
N GLU A 282 -24.70 -7.16 -22.12
CA GLU A 282 -24.45 -5.87 -22.79
C GLU A 282 -25.71 -5.25 -23.42
N ALA A 283 -26.80 -6.00 -23.60
CA ALA A 283 -28.06 -5.46 -24.11
C ALA A 283 -28.61 -4.34 -23.21
N VAL A 284 -28.27 -4.35 -21.91
CA VAL A 284 -28.67 -3.31 -20.95
C VAL A 284 -28.09 -1.93 -21.28
N ILE A 285 -27.00 -1.87 -22.07
CA ILE A 285 -26.34 -0.62 -22.45
C ILE A 285 -27.32 0.34 -23.15
N GLN A 286 -28.26 -0.20 -23.93
CA GLN A 286 -29.27 0.59 -24.63
C GLN A 286 -30.30 1.23 -23.68
N ALA A 287 -30.52 0.62 -22.50
CA ALA A 287 -31.43 1.13 -21.48
C ALA A 287 -30.78 2.13 -20.51
N LEU A 288 -29.45 2.29 -20.54
CA LEU A 288 -28.73 3.14 -19.59
C LEU A 288 -29.17 4.61 -19.57
N PRO A 289 -29.50 5.29 -20.69
CA PRO A 289 -30.02 6.66 -20.63
C PRO A 289 -31.31 6.79 -19.82
N HIS A 290 -32.17 5.77 -19.86
CA HIS A 290 -33.39 5.71 -19.07
C HIS A 290 -33.07 5.42 -17.59
N ILE A 291 -32.25 4.40 -17.32
CA ILE A 291 -31.82 4.03 -15.96
C ILE A 291 -31.11 5.21 -15.27
N ALA A 292 -30.24 5.92 -15.98
CA ALA A 292 -29.51 7.08 -15.46
C ALA A 292 -30.44 8.26 -15.12
N ARG A 293 -31.50 8.47 -15.93
CA ARG A 293 -32.53 9.46 -15.62
C ARG A 293 -33.27 9.12 -14.33
N GLU A 294 -33.60 7.85 -14.10
CA GLU A 294 -34.29 7.45 -12.86
C GLU A 294 -33.37 7.45 -11.64
N ALA A 295 -32.12 7.02 -11.81
CA ALA A 295 -31.17 6.86 -10.71
C ALA A 295 -30.52 8.17 -10.25
N LEU A 296 -30.18 9.05 -11.19
CA LEU A 296 -29.40 10.28 -10.92
C LEU A 296 -30.07 11.56 -11.44
N ASN A 297 -31.25 11.46 -12.06
CA ASN A 297 -31.91 12.59 -12.74
C ASN A 297 -31.04 13.26 -13.82
N ASP A 298 -30.09 12.50 -14.39
CA ASP A 298 -29.22 12.96 -15.48
C ASP A 298 -28.99 11.83 -16.50
N PRO A 299 -29.63 11.87 -17.68
CA PRO A 299 -29.42 10.87 -18.73
C PRO A 299 -27.96 10.77 -19.19
N ARG A 300 -27.16 11.83 -19.05
CA ARG A 300 -25.74 11.83 -19.45
C ARG A 300 -24.89 10.94 -18.53
N ALA A 301 -25.38 10.64 -17.32
CA ALA A 301 -24.73 9.71 -16.41
C ALA A 301 -24.72 8.26 -16.95
N ALA A 302 -25.49 7.96 -18.02
CA ALA A 302 -25.41 6.70 -18.74
C ALA A 302 -23.99 6.36 -19.21
N ASN A 303 -23.18 7.38 -19.54
CA ASN A 303 -21.77 7.16 -19.91
C ASN A 303 -20.96 6.60 -18.73
N VAL A 304 -21.14 7.16 -17.53
CA VAL A 304 -20.46 6.67 -16.31
C VAL A 304 -20.96 5.28 -15.94
N PHE A 305 -22.27 5.01 -16.08
CA PHE A 305 -22.83 3.68 -15.85
C PHE A 305 -22.26 2.66 -16.82
N ALA A 306 -22.15 3.01 -18.10
CA ALA A 306 -21.57 2.13 -19.12
C ALA A 306 -20.09 1.85 -18.83
N THR A 307 -19.31 2.86 -18.42
CA THR A 307 -17.92 2.69 -17.99
C THR A 307 -17.81 1.76 -16.77
N SER A 308 -18.68 1.95 -15.77
CA SER A 308 -18.75 1.12 -14.57
C SER A 308 -19.13 -0.32 -14.88
N ILE A 309 -20.11 -0.57 -15.74
CA ILE A 309 -20.46 -1.93 -16.15
C ILE A 309 -19.30 -2.58 -16.91
N ARG A 310 -18.67 -1.86 -17.85
CA ARG A 310 -17.56 -2.40 -18.64
C ARG A 310 -16.32 -2.70 -17.81
N SER A 311 -16.05 -1.98 -16.72
CA SER A 311 -14.90 -2.29 -15.86
C SER A 311 -14.99 -3.69 -15.24
N TYR A 312 -16.21 -4.19 -14.96
CA TYR A 312 -16.40 -5.56 -14.49
C TYR A 312 -16.42 -6.64 -15.60
N LEU A 313 -16.61 -6.25 -16.87
CA LEU A 313 -16.78 -7.17 -18.00
C LEU A 313 -15.51 -7.39 -18.83
N SER A 314 -14.73 -6.33 -19.05
CA SER A 314 -13.68 -6.27 -20.08
C SER A 314 -12.27 -6.15 -19.52
N SER A 315 -11.34 -6.85 -20.17
CA SER A 315 -9.87 -6.83 -20.05
C SER A 315 -9.20 -5.53 -20.52
N THR A 316 -9.94 -4.43 -20.55
CA THR A 316 -9.43 -3.17 -21.10
C THR A 316 -8.32 -2.63 -20.22
N LYS A 317 -7.11 -2.50 -20.78
CA LYS A 317 -6.11 -1.54 -20.28
C LYS A 317 -6.79 -0.17 -20.24
N ILE A 318 -7.21 0.29 -19.07
CA ILE A 318 -7.82 1.60 -18.86
C ILE A 318 -6.75 2.68 -19.09
N VAL A 319 -5.47 2.36 -18.90
CA VAL A 319 -4.37 3.31 -19.07
C VAL A 319 -4.08 3.59 -20.55
N LYS A 320 -4.43 4.80 -20.99
CA LYS A 320 -3.78 5.43 -22.15
C LYS A 320 -2.30 5.62 -21.79
N ARG A 321 -1.40 4.96 -22.51
CA ARG A 321 0.03 5.24 -22.40
C ARG A 321 0.27 6.72 -22.68
N THR A 322 0.87 7.41 -21.71
CA THR A 322 1.41 8.74 -21.95
C THR A 322 2.49 8.59 -23.00
N THR A 323 2.28 9.20 -24.16
CA THR A 323 3.29 9.27 -25.21
C THR A 323 3.53 10.73 -25.52
N ALA A 324 4.78 11.05 -25.82
CA ALA A 324 5.21 12.36 -26.29
C ALA A 324 5.59 12.19 -27.77
N PRO A 325 4.66 12.43 -28.72
CA PRO A 325 4.83 12.05 -30.13
C PRO A 325 6.11 12.57 -30.80
N ASN A 326 6.65 13.69 -30.31
CA ASN A 326 7.85 14.34 -30.85
C ASN A 326 9.11 14.16 -30.00
N HIS A 327 9.08 13.31 -28.97
CA HIS A 327 10.18 13.13 -28.02
C HIS A 327 10.53 11.64 -27.86
N PRO A 328 11.18 11.02 -28.86
CA PRO A 328 11.46 9.58 -28.84
C PRO A 328 12.32 9.14 -27.65
N HIS A 329 13.28 9.99 -27.23
CA HIS A 329 14.09 9.71 -26.04
C HIS A 329 13.25 9.69 -24.75
N TRP A 330 12.37 10.67 -24.54
CA TRP A 330 11.47 10.69 -23.38
C TRP A 330 10.48 9.51 -23.39
N ASN A 331 10.01 9.09 -24.57
CA ASN A 331 9.20 7.87 -24.69
C ASN A 331 9.96 6.62 -24.26
N ALA A 332 11.27 6.52 -24.55
CA ALA A 332 12.10 5.43 -24.07
C ALA A 332 12.26 5.45 -22.54
N VAL A 333 12.39 6.64 -21.93
CA VAL A 333 12.39 6.82 -20.47
C VAL A 333 11.07 6.35 -19.85
N LEU A 334 9.92 6.77 -20.41
CA LEU A 334 8.59 6.35 -19.95
C LEU A 334 8.40 4.83 -20.05
N GLN A 335 8.82 4.24 -21.17
CA GLN A 335 8.76 2.80 -21.36
C GLN A 335 9.64 2.07 -20.34
N ARG A 336 10.89 2.52 -20.14
CA ARG A 336 11.78 1.90 -19.16
C ARG A 336 11.22 2.02 -17.74
N ALA A 337 10.62 3.16 -17.38
CA ALA A 337 9.98 3.32 -16.09
C ALA A 337 8.79 2.36 -15.90
N GLU A 338 7.96 2.14 -16.94
CA GLU A 338 6.87 1.16 -16.91
C GLU A 338 7.41 -0.27 -16.73
N GLU A 339 8.47 -0.65 -17.46
CA GLU A 339 9.11 -1.97 -17.36
C GLU A 339 9.65 -2.24 -15.95
N LEU A 340 10.33 -1.26 -15.35
CA LEU A 340 10.90 -1.39 -14.00
C LEU A 340 9.81 -1.43 -12.92
N HIS A 341 8.68 -0.73 -13.12
CA HIS A 341 7.53 -0.83 -12.22
C HIS A 341 6.86 -2.20 -12.32
N ARG A 342 6.54 -2.66 -13.53
CA ARG A 342 5.86 -3.95 -13.74
C ARG A 342 6.67 -5.15 -13.26
N SER A 343 8.00 -5.08 -13.39
CA SER A 343 8.93 -6.09 -12.87
C SER A 343 9.21 -5.97 -11.37
N ASN A 344 8.53 -5.06 -10.67
CA ASN A 344 8.74 -4.78 -9.24
C ASN A 344 10.20 -4.43 -8.88
N TYR A 345 11.01 -4.00 -9.86
CA TYR A 345 12.39 -3.56 -9.64
C TYR A 345 12.44 -2.14 -9.07
N SER A 346 11.56 -1.25 -9.55
CA SER A 346 11.48 0.15 -9.13
C SER A 346 10.19 0.41 -8.35
N THR A 347 10.24 1.39 -7.44
CA THR A 347 9.04 1.81 -6.69
C THR A 347 7.97 2.41 -7.61
N ALA A 348 6.70 2.13 -7.33
CA ALA A 348 5.57 2.68 -8.08
C ALA A 348 5.56 4.22 -8.14
N THR A 349 6.12 4.87 -7.13
CA THR A 349 6.25 6.32 -7.07
C THR A 349 7.13 6.89 -8.19
N VAL A 350 8.22 6.21 -8.57
CA VAL A 350 9.10 6.67 -9.66
C VAL A 350 8.35 6.69 -10.98
N PHE A 351 7.67 5.58 -11.31
CA PHE A 351 6.86 5.49 -12.53
C PHE A 351 5.73 6.52 -12.53
N ALA A 352 5.00 6.66 -11.42
CA ALA A 352 3.94 7.65 -11.28
C ALA A 352 4.44 9.09 -11.59
N ILE A 353 5.54 9.53 -10.95
CA ILE A 353 6.08 10.88 -11.14
C ILE A 353 6.52 11.10 -12.60
N VAL A 354 7.25 10.15 -13.19
CA VAL A 354 7.72 10.24 -14.59
C VAL A 354 6.54 10.26 -15.56
N ASN A 355 5.46 9.52 -15.25
CA ASN A 355 4.23 9.50 -16.02
C ASN A 355 3.33 10.74 -15.80
N GLY A 356 3.74 11.69 -14.95
CA GLY A 356 3.01 12.93 -14.70
C GLY A 356 1.90 12.83 -13.65
N GLU A 357 1.82 11.71 -12.92
CA GLU A 357 0.91 11.54 -11.79
C GLU A 357 1.41 12.33 -10.55
N PRO A 358 0.50 12.75 -9.65
CA PRO A 358 0.89 13.42 -8.42
C PRO A 358 1.67 12.51 -7.48
N PHE A 359 2.45 13.12 -6.59
CA PHE A 359 2.95 12.44 -5.41
C PHE A 359 1.93 12.54 -4.27
N GLU A 360 1.63 11.42 -3.63
CA GLU A 360 0.60 11.35 -2.58
C GLU A 360 1.14 10.67 -1.32
N THR A 361 0.83 11.24 -0.15
CA THR A 361 1.09 10.58 1.14
C THR A 361 -0.10 10.72 2.07
N SER A 362 -0.68 9.58 2.44
CA SER A 362 -1.77 9.50 3.41
C SER A 362 -1.31 9.80 4.83
N THR A 363 -2.27 9.99 5.72
CA THR A 363 -2.09 10.09 7.18
C THR A 363 -1.21 8.96 7.74
N ALA A 364 -0.31 9.30 8.66
CA ALA A 364 0.55 8.39 9.42
C ALA A 364 0.24 8.51 10.93
N PHE A 365 1.02 7.87 11.82
CA PHE A 365 0.92 8.12 13.27
C PHE A 365 1.60 9.43 13.65
N GLU A 366 0.99 10.51 13.23
CA GLU A 366 1.32 11.88 13.62
C GLU A 366 0.19 12.45 14.44
N ASP A 367 0.55 13.24 15.44
CA ASP A 367 -0.41 14.07 16.18
C ASP A 367 -0.14 15.53 15.84
N TYR A 368 -0.93 16.13 14.94
CA TYR A 368 -0.77 17.53 14.54
C TYR A 368 -1.23 18.53 15.61
N ARG A 369 -1.76 18.06 16.75
CA ARG A 369 -2.08 18.88 17.92
C ARG A 369 -0.81 19.22 18.71
N GLU A 370 0.19 18.35 18.61
CA GLU A 370 1.52 18.53 19.19
C GLU A 370 2.44 19.34 18.26
N ARG A 371 3.33 20.16 18.84
CA ARG A 371 4.20 21.09 18.09
C ARG A 371 5.69 20.79 18.18
N ASP A 372 6.06 19.70 18.83
CA ASP A 372 7.43 19.28 19.13
C ASP A 372 8.12 18.56 17.97
N LEU A 373 7.40 18.19 16.91
CA LEU A 373 7.91 17.59 15.67
C LEU A 373 7.19 18.19 14.44
N PRO A 374 7.90 18.39 13.31
CA PRO A 374 7.25 18.85 12.08
C PRO A 374 6.48 17.71 11.40
N PRO A 375 5.43 18.02 10.61
CA PRO A 375 4.80 17.02 9.76
C PRO A 375 5.81 16.36 8.81
N PHE A 376 5.86 15.02 8.73
CA PHE A 376 6.86 14.29 7.94
C PHE A 376 6.80 14.69 6.46
N ALA A 377 5.60 14.95 5.95
CA ALA A 377 5.40 15.33 4.56
C ALA A 377 6.12 16.64 4.25
N ARG A 378 6.01 17.63 5.14
CA ARG A 378 6.73 18.91 5.03
C ARG A 378 8.24 18.72 5.19
N LEU A 379 8.63 17.95 6.20
CA LEU A 379 10.03 17.63 6.47
C LEU A 379 10.73 17.00 5.25
N LEU A 380 10.08 16.05 4.57
CA LEU A 380 10.69 15.31 3.46
C LEU A 380 10.57 16.02 2.11
N ARG A 381 9.88 17.18 2.05
CA ARG A 381 9.72 17.94 0.80
C ARG A 381 11.05 18.31 0.14
N PRO A 382 12.08 18.82 0.83
CA PRO A 382 13.37 19.11 0.20
C PRO A 382 14.02 17.89 -0.47
N MET A 383 13.95 16.71 0.15
CA MET A 383 14.43 15.46 -0.44
C MET A 383 13.62 15.10 -1.69
N ARG A 384 12.29 15.23 -1.64
CA ARG A 384 11.41 14.99 -2.80
C ARG A 384 11.65 15.98 -3.93
N THR A 385 11.90 17.25 -3.63
CA THR A 385 12.27 18.27 -4.62
C THR A 385 13.53 17.90 -5.40
N ARG A 386 14.54 17.32 -4.74
CA ARG A 386 15.75 16.80 -5.39
C ARG A 386 15.49 15.52 -6.18
N LEU A 387 14.70 14.59 -5.63
CA LEU A 387 14.21 13.41 -6.34
C LEU A 387 13.54 13.79 -7.66
N TYR A 388 12.62 14.75 -7.65
CA TYR A 388 11.96 15.23 -8.86
C TYR A 388 12.96 15.83 -9.84
N GLY A 389 13.98 16.53 -9.35
CA GLY A 389 15.03 17.10 -10.20
C GLY A 389 15.86 16.05 -10.93
N ILE A 390 16.15 14.92 -10.28
CA ILE A 390 16.78 13.76 -10.90
C ILE A 390 15.86 13.19 -11.99
N LEU A 391 14.58 12.94 -11.67
CA LEU A 391 13.62 12.35 -12.60
C LEU A 391 13.23 13.26 -13.77
N PHE A 392 13.29 14.59 -13.60
CA PHE A 392 12.94 15.56 -14.64
C PHE A 392 14.17 16.10 -15.36
N HIS A 393 15.39 15.62 -15.04
CA HIS A 393 16.63 16.14 -15.62
C HIS A 393 16.62 16.17 -17.16
N GLU A 394 16.03 15.14 -17.77
CA GLU A 394 15.94 14.99 -19.24
C GLU A 394 14.51 15.23 -19.77
N LYS A 395 13.60 15.71 -18.92
CA LYS A 395 12.23 16.00 -19.35
C LYS A 395 12.24 17.19 -20.30
N PRO A 396 11.71 17.05 -21.53
CA PRO A 396 11.66 18.18 -22.47
C PRO A 396 10.90 19.37 -21.89
N LEU A 397 11.47 20.58 -21.97
CA LEU A 397 10.91 21.79 -21.37
C LEU A 397 9.53 22.18 -21.90
N ASN A 398 9.18 21.75 -23.11
CA ASN A 398 7.87 22.01 -23.72
C ASN A 398 6.80 20.96 -23.33
N LEU A 399 7.15 19.94 -22.54
CA LEU A 399 6.18 18.99 -22.00
C LEU A 399 5.72 19.43 -20.61
N GLU A 400 4.57 20.07 -20.53
CA GLU A 400 3.94 20.39 -19.25
C GLU A 400 3.29 19.15 -18.60
N PRO A 401 3.18 19.10 -17.25
CA PRO A 401 3.71 20.07 -16.30
C PRO A 401 5.22 19.91 -16.05
N GLN A 402 5.94 21.03 -15.90
CA GLN A 402 7.34 21.08 -15.40
C GLN A 402 7.44 21.08 -13.86
N PHE A 403 6.38 20.65 -13.19
CA PHE A 403 6.27 20.55 -11.74
C PHE A 403 5.57 19.25 -11.35
N VAL A 404 5.72 18.86 -10.08
CA VAL A 404 4.98 17.75 -9.48
C VAL A 404 3.92 18.31 -8.54
N LEU A 405 2.71 17.78 -8.63
CA LEU A 405 1.65 18.07 -7.66
C LEU A 405 1.78 17.14 -6.46
N GLU A 406 1.78 17.70 -5.25
CA GLU A 406 1.80 16.96 -4.01
C GLU A 406 0.44 17.03 -3.29
N TRP A 407 -0.17 15.86 -3.04
CA TRP A 407 -1.28 15.69 -2.10
C TRP A 407 -0.77 14.99 -0.85
N CYS A 408 -0.30 15.79 0.12
CA CYS A 408 0.33 15.25 1.31
C CYS A 408 -0.43 15.67 2.57
N MET A 409 -0.67 14.70 3.45
CA MET A 409 -1.19 14.99 4.78
C MET A 409 -0.14 15.73 5.62
N GLU A 410 -0.44 16.98 5.97
CA GLU A 410 0.36 17.85 6.86
C GLU A 410 -0.49 18.44 8.00
N GLY A 411 -1.80 18.18 8.00
CA GLY A 411 -2.75 18.71 8.96
C GLY A 411 -4.20 18.66 8.46
N PRO A 412 -5.17 19.11 9.27
CA PRO A 412 -6.61 19.02 8.96
C PRO A 412 -7.08 19.70 7.66
N ASN A 413 -6.29 20.63 7.10
CA ASN A 413 -6.65 21.38 5.90
C ASN A 413 -5.67 21.16 4.73
N SER A 414 -4.68 20.27 4.87
CA SER A 414 -3.56 20.20 3.91
C SER A 414 -3.92 19.54 2.59
N LEU A 415 -5.10 18.93 2.49
CA LEU A 415 -5.60 18.23 1.31
C LEU A 415 -6.73 18.97 0.60
N ASN A 416 -6.93 20.27 0.88
CA ASN A 416 -7.91 21.08 0.17
C ASN A 416 -7.47 21.37 -1.27
N GLU A 417 -6.16 21.55 -1.47
CA GLU A 417 -5.53 21.79 -2.77
C GLU A 417 -4.14 21.15 -2.81
N PRO A 418 -3.62 20.78 -4.00
CA PRO A 418 -2.29 20.24 -4.10
C PRO A 418 -1.23 21.33 -3.98
N THR A 419 -0.10 20.99 -3.37
CA THR A 419 1.08 21.86 -3.41
C THR A 419 1.84 21.64 -4.72
N ARG A 420 2.20 22.72 -5.41
CA ARG A 420 3.02 22.66 -6.64
C ARG A 420 4.49 22.69 -6.28
N ILE A 421 5.22 21.62 -6.58
CA ILE A 421 6.65 21.53 -6.29
C ILE A 421 7.45 21.62 -7.58
N LYS A 422 8.30 22.65 -7.66
CA LYS A 422 9.27 22.79 -8.75
C LYS A 422 10.47 21.88 -8.48
N PRO A 423 10.83 20.97 -9.40
CA PRO A 423 12.03 20.15 -9.28
C PRO A 423 13.30 20.99 -9.09
N ALA A 424 14.23 20.52 -8.25
CA ALA A 424 15.57 21.11 -8.12
C ALA A 424 16.58 20.23 -8.86
N PRO A 425 17.09 20.65 -10.04
CA PRO A 425 18.05 19.86 -10.81
C PRO A 425 19.27 19.46 -9.97
N PRO A 426 19.85 18.28 -10.22
CA PRO A 426 21.06 17.86 -9.54
C PRO A 426 22.22 18.80 -9.87
N SER A 427 23.06 19.11 -8.88
CA SER A 427 24.33 19.81 -9.08
C SER A 427 25.43 18.89 -9.60
N ASP A 428 25.30 17.58 -9.33
CA ASP A 428 26.25 16.56 -9.75
C ASP A 428 26.02 16.13 -11.20
N PRO A 429 27.05 15.58 -11.87
CA PRO A 429 26.90 14.97 -13.17
C PRO A 429 25.77 13.93 -13.20
N HIS A 430 24.84 14.09 -14.13
CA HIS A 430 23.72 13.19 -14.33
C HIS A 430 23.91 12.45 -15.66
N PRO A 431 24.08 11.10 -15.66
CA PRO A 431 24.41 10.34 -16.86
C PRO A 431 23.21 10.12 -17.81
N GLY A 432 22.04 10.59 -17.41
CA GLY A 432 20.76 10.31 -18.04
C GLY A 432 20.07 9.09 -17.42
N LEU A 433 18.74 9.08 -17.39
CA LEU A 433 17.91 8.10 -16.70
C LEU A 433 18.06 6.71 -17.30
N LEU A 434 18.17 6.59 -18.62
CA LEU A 434 18.39 5.29 -19.27
C LEU A 434 19.73 4.67 -18.87
N ALA A 435 20.80 5.48 -18.79
CA ALA A 435 22.10 5.01 -18.29
C ALA A 435 22.03 4.71 -16.79
N LEU A 436 21.41 5.59 -16.01
CA LEU A 436 21.23 5.44 -14.57
C LEU A 436 20.48 4.14 -14.21
N TRP A 437 19.46 3.78 -14.97
CA TRP A 437 18.63 2.59 -14.80
C TRP A 437 19.06 1.37 -15.63
N SER A 438 20.23 1.45 -16.26
CA SER A 438 20.83 0.31 -16.96
C SER A 438 21.40 -0.72 -15.99
N ASP A 439 21.73 -1.89 -16.50
CA ASP A 439 22.44 -2.93 -15.75
C ASP A 439 23.96 -2.71 -15.71
N ASP A 440 24.47 -1.63 -16.32
CA ASP A 440 25.88 -1.27 -16.25
C ASP A 440 26.27 -0.96 -14.80
N ARG A 441 27.35 -1.58 -14.31
CA ARG A 441 27.92 -1.44 -12.96
C ARG A 441 29.38 -0.98 -12.99
N THR A 442 29.82 -0.35 -14.09
CA THR A 442 31.12 0.33 -14.17
C THR A 442 31.33 1.31 -13.02
N GLN A 443 32.60 1.50 -12.64
CA GLN A 443 32.97 2.34 -11.51
C GLN A 443 32.45 3.78 -11.66
N ASP A 444 32.53 4.34 -12.87
CA ASP A 444 32.08 5.71 -13.15
C ASP A 444 30.57 5.86 -12.97
N LEU A 445 29.78 4.93 -13.53
CA LEU A 445 28.33 4.97 -13.38
C LEU A 445 27.91 4.70 -11.93
N GLN A 446 28.57 3.76 -11.24
CA GLN A 446 28.34 3.55 -9.80
C GLN A 446 28.68 4.81 -8.99
N ASN A 447 29.77 5.50 -9.30
CA ASN A 447 30.12 6.76 -8.66
C ASN A 447 29.03 7.81 -8.87
N ALA A 448 28.51 7.97 -10.09
CA ALA A 448 27.40 8.87 -10.38
C ALA A 448 26.14 8.51 -9.58
N ARG A 449 25.73 7.23 -9.54
CA ARG A 449 24.56 6.75 -8.76
C ARG A 449 24.69 7.10 -7.27
N TRP A 450 25.86 6.83 -6.68
CA TRP A 450 26.11 7.11 -5.27
C TRP A 450 26.16 8.61 -4.96
N GLN A 451 26.72 9.43 -5.85
CA GLN A 451 26.74 10.89 -5.69
C GLN A 451 25.32 11.45 -5.71
N LEU A 452 24.53 11.13 -6.76
CA LEU A 452 23.14 11.56 -6.88
C LEU A 452 22.28 11.09 -5.70
N PHE A 453 22.48 9.85 -5.23
CA PHE A 453 21.78 9.34 -4.04
C PHE A 453 22.14 10.12 -2.77
N ALA A 454 23.43 10.28 -2.46
CA ALA A 454 23.86 10.96 -1.24
C ALA A 454 23.43 12.44 -1.23
N HIS A 455 23.63 13.17 -2.33
CA HIS A 455 23.22 14.58 -2.42
C HIS A 455 21.71 14.76 -2.55
N GLY A 456 20.99 13.77 -3.10
CA GLY A 456 19.54 13.71 -3.03
C GLY A 456 19.02 13.63 -1.59
N ILE A 457 19.75 12.92 -0.70
CA ILE A 457 19.49 12.95 0.75
C ILE A 457 19.87 14.31 1.32
N SER A 458 21.14 14.69 1.27
CA SER A 458 21.65 15.99 1.68
C SER A 458 22.95 16.30 0.95
N SER A 459 23.14 17.55 0.51
CA SER A 459 24.40 18.01 -0.08
C SER A 459 25.59 17.92 0.87
N ARG A 460 25.37 17.72 2.18
CA ARG A 460 26.42 17.52 3.18
C ARG A 460 26.80 16.05 3.40
N LEU A 461 26.04 15.11 2.83
CA LEU A 461 26.28 13.69 3.03
C LEU A 461 27.41 13.21 2.11
N ASN A 462 28.53 12.81 2.70
CA ASN A 462 29.66 12.26 1.94
C ASN A 462 29.35 10.81 1.47
N PRO A 463 29.25 10.56 0.15
CA PRO A 463 28.93 9.23 -0.36
C PRO A 463 30.03 8.20 -0.12
N ALA A 464 31.29 8.61 -0.01
CA ALA A 464 32.37 7.68 0.32
C ALA A 464 32.19 7.16 1.75
N LYS A 465 32.00 8.05 2.74
CA LYS A 465 31.76 7.64 4.13
C LYS A 465 30.57 6.69 4.25
N LEU A 466 29.49 7.00 3.55
CA LEU A 466 28.29 6.16 3.53
C LEU A 466 28.57 4.77 2.95
N ARG A 467 29.34 4.68 1.86
CA ARG A 467 29.70 3.42 1.18
C ARG A 467 30.60 2.49 1.99
N HIS A 468 31.42 3.03 2.90
CA HIS A 468 32.32 2.24 3.73
C HIS A 468 31.61 1.54 4.90
N LEU A 469 30.37 1.92 5.21
CA LEU A 469 29.59 1.24 6.24
C LEU A 469 29.20 -0.17 5.78
N PRO A 470 29.04 -1.13 6.71
CA PRO A 470 28.34 -2.37 6.44
C PRO A 470 27.02 -2.12 5.70
N GLN A 471 26.71 -2.93 4.68
CA GLN A 471 25.58 -2.67 3.78
C GLN A 471 24.23 -2.52 4.50
N ASN A 472 24.02 -3.23 5.62
CA ASN A 472 22.81 -3.14 6.44
C ASN A 472 22.71 -1.82 7.24
N LEU A 473 23.80 -1.06 7.36
CA LEU A 473 23.87 0.22 8.05
C LEU A 473 23.82 1.43 7.10
N VAL A 474 24.08 1.25 5.80
CA VAL A 474 24.05 2.31 4.79
C VAL A 474 22.72 3.07 4.80
N LEU A 475 21.61 2.35 4.56
CA LEU A 475 20.30 2.94 4.43
C LEU A 475 19.78 3.59 5.74
N PRO A 476 19.82 2.92 6.91
CA PRO A 476 19.41 3.56 8.16
C PRO A 476 20.28 4.77 8.52
N THR A 477 21.57 4.76 8.17
CA THR A 477 22.45 5.92 8.40
C THR A 477 22.10 7.09 7.49
N ALA A 478 21.80 6.85 6.21
CA ALA A 478 21.35 7.92 5.30
C ALA A 478 20.06 8.60 5.81
N VAL A 479 19.12 7.81 6.32
CA VAL A 479 17.88 8.31 6.93
C VAL A 479 18.17 9.16 8.17
N MET A 480 18.96 8.64 9.10
CA MET A 480 19.32 9.37 10.32
C MET A 480 20.13 10.62 9.99
N PHE A 481 20.98 10.60 8.97
CA PHE A 481 21.72 11.77 8.52
C PHE A 481 20.77 12.86 8.11
N TYR A 482 19.77 12.57 7.27
CA TYR A 482 18.75 13.55 6.89
C TYR A 482 18.06 14.17 8.12
N ILE A 483 17.68 13.36 9.10
CA ILE A 483 16.99 13.83 10.31
C ILE A 483 17.89 14.74 11.15
N VAL A 484 19.16 14.35 11.33
CA VAL A 484 20.19 15.17 12.02
C VAL A 484 20.43 16.48 11.29
N ASP A 485 20.53 16.43 9.96
CA ASP A 485 20.79 17.57 9.09
C ASP A 485 19.72 18.66 9.20
N ASN A 486 18.48 18.25 9.50
CA ASN A 486 17.32 19.10 9.70
C ASN A 486 17.09 19.48 11.18
N ARG A 487 17.94 19.02 12.11
CA ARG A 487 17.96 19.40 13.54
C ARG A 487 16.63 19.19 14.27
N ILE A 488 15.96 18.07 14.01
CA ILE A 488 14.60 17.81 14.52
C ILE A 488 14.61 17.06 15.86
N LEU A 489 15.55 16.13 16.01
CA LEU A 489 15.65 15.25 17.15
C LEU A 489 16.87 15.61 17.99
N ALA A 490 16.76 15.41 19.30
CA ALA A 490 17.89 15.51 20.20
C ALA A 490 18.90 14.39 19.93
N THR A 491 20.18 14.63 20.26
CA THR A 491 21.25 13.66 20.05
C THR A 491 20.94 12.30 20.70
N TRP A 492 20.39 12.28 21.91
CA TRP A 492 20.06 11.04 22.61
C TRP A 492 18.91 10.25 21.94
N GLU A 493 18.00 10.93 21.24
CA GLU A 493 16.91 10.28 20.48
C GLU A 493 17.47 9.59 19.23
N ILE A 494 18.42 10.26 18.55
CA ILE A 494 19.18 9.67 17.44
C ILE A 494 20.01 8.48 17.94
N GLU A 495 20.70 8.61 19.06
CA GLU A 495 21.47 7.52 19.66
C GLU A 495 20.59 6.31 20.04
N ALA A 496 19.36 6.52 20.51
CA ALA A 496 18.40 5.42 20.71
C ALA A 496 18.07 4.69 19.39
N MET A 497 17.94 5.43 18.29
CA MET A 497 17.71 4.86 16.95
C MET A 497 18.93 4.09 16.45
N ILE A 498 20.15 4.65 16.59
CA ILE A 498 21.40 3.95 16.25
C ILE A 498 21.49 2.63 17.04
N ALA A 499 21.26 2.67 18.36
CA ALA A 499 21.30 1.49 19.20
C ALA A 499 20.27 0.43 18.77
N THR A 500 19.10 0.84 18.29
CA THR A 500 18.09 -0.07 17.74
C THR A 500 18.64 -0.76 16.50
N VAL A 501 19.13 0.02 15.53
CA VAL A 501 19.66 -0.46 14.24
C VAL A 501 20.82 -1.44 14.42
N VAL A 502 21.80 -1.12 15.27
CA VAL A 502 23.04 -1.91 15.41
C VAL A 502 22.90 -3.14 16.31
N THR A 503 21.87 -3.18 17.16
CA THR A 503 21.62 -4.36 18.01
C THR A 503 20.59 -5.31 17.40
N LEU A 504 19.61 -4.81 16.63
CA LEU A 504 18.54 -5.64 16.09
C LEU A 504 19.02 -6.92 15.36
N PRO A 505 20.08 -6.90 14.54
CA PRO A 505 20.57 -8.12 13.87
C PRO A 505 20.88 -9.27 14.83
N THR A 506 21.33 -8.99 16.06
CA THR A 506 21.72 -10.01 17.04
C THR A 506 20.61 -10.40 18.00
N VAL A 507 19.45 -9.71 17.96
CA VAL A 507 18.31 -10.04 18.83
C VAL A 507 17.48 -11.19 18.22
N PRO A 508 17.32 -12.33 18.95
CA PRO A 508 16.46 -13.44 18.53
C PRO A 508 14.98 -13.05 18.44
N LEU A 509 14.23 -13.77 17.61
CA LEU A 509 12.81 -13.50 17.37
C LEU A 509 11.97 -13.67 18.64
N GLU A 510 12.25 -14.70 19.43
CA GLU A 510 11.56 -14.99 20.69
C GLU A 510 11.77 -13.85 21.69
N ARG A 511 12.97 -13.25 21.67
CA ARG A 511 13.29 -12.11 22.51
C ARG A 511 12.49 -10.87 22.08
N LEU A 512 12.43 -10.57 20.78
CA LEU A 512 11.64 -9.45 20.26
C LEU A 512 10.15 -9.62 20.56
N ALA A 513 9.60 -10.82 20.35
CA ALA A 513 8.22 -11.13 20.65
C ALA A 513 7.89 -10.94 22.14
N SER A 514 8.85 -11.28 23.03
CA SER A 514 8.72 -11.10 24.49
C SER A 514 8.84 -9.66 24.97
N LEU A 515 9.28 -8.71 24.13
CA LEU A 515 9.39 -7.31 24.53
C LEU A 515 7.99 -6.73 24.83
N PRO A 516 7.85 -5.94 25.90
CA PRO A 516 6.56 -5.35 26.25
C PRO A 516 6.19 -4.27 25.23
N SER A 517 4.92 -4.28 24.82
CA SER A 517 4.33 -3.18 24.02
C SER A 517 4.06 -1.93 24.88
N ASP A 518 3.82 -2.13 26.19
CA ASP A 518 3.38 -1.09 27.11
C ASP A 518 4.36 -0.90 28.30
N PRO A 519 4.37 0.29 28.95
CA PRO A 519 3.77 1.53 28.46
C PRO A 519 4.54 2.05 27.22
N VAL A 520 3.80 2.66 26.30
CA VAL A 520 4.35 3.24 25.08
C VAL A 520 4.73 4.71 25.30
N ASP A 521 5.90 5.13 24.80
CA ASP A 521 6.23 6.56 24.74
C ASP A 521 5.67 7.15 23.44
N LEU A 522 4.69 8.06 23.57
CA LEU A 522 3.97 8.63 22.42
C LEU A 522 4.85 9.50 21.53
N ARG A 523 5.89 10.13 22.08
CA ARG A 523 6.88 10.85 21.27
C ARG A 523 7.74 9.85 20.49
N ALA A 524 8.13 8.74 21.10
CA ALA A 524 8.83 7.67 20.39
C ALA A 524 7.98 7.06 19.24
N VAL A 525 6.66 6.91 19.39
CA VAL A 525 5.76 6.48 18.28
C VAL A 525 5.83 7.45 17.10
N ARG A 526 5.80 8.76 17.37
CA ARG A 526 5.87 9.81 16.33
C ARG A 526 7.27 9.86 15.69
N ILE A 527 8.34 9.66 16.46
CA ILE A 527 9.72 9.57 15.95
C ILE A 527 9.91 8.33 15.06
N ALA A 528 9.41 7.17 15.49
CA ALA A 528 9.40 5.95 14.68
C ALA A 528 8.68 6.20 13.35
N THR A 529 7.57 6.92 13.38
CA THR A 529 6.83 7.31 12.17
C THR A 529 7.65 8.19 11.23
N ILE A 530 8.33 9.22 11.75
CA ILE A 530 9.23 10.06 10.94
C ILE A 530 10.35 9.22 10.32
N TYR A 531 10.99 8.35 11.12
CA TYR A 531 12.06 7.48 10.64
C TYR A 531 11.57 6.57 9.51
N MET A 532 10.44 5.90 9.69
CA MET A 532 9.88 4.98 8.71
C MET A 532 9.41 5.68 7.42
N ARG A 533 8.83 6.88 7.53
CA ARG A 533 8.47 7.71 6.36
C ARG A 533 9.71 8.22 5.62
N SER A 534 10.74 8.63 6.36
CA SER A 534 12.02 9.08 5.80
C SER A 534 12.75 7.94 5.08
N LEU A 535 12.71 6.75 5.66
CA LEU A 535 13.22 5.54 5.05
C LEU A 535 12.52 5.22 3.73
N TRP A 536 11.20 5.33 3.68
CA TRP A 536 10.46 5.14 2.43
C TRP A 536 10.87 6.15 1.35
N SER A 537 10.94 7.45 1.68
CA SER A 537 11.44 8.47 0.74
C SER A 537 12.88 8.22 0.29
N THR A 538 13.72 7.71 1.17
CA THR A 538 15.10 7.32 0.86
C THR A 538 15.14 6.12 -0.10
N ILE A 539 14.24 5.14 0.04
CA ILE A 539 14.13 4.00 -0.90
C ILE A 539 13.66 4.47 -2.28
N ILE A 540 12.68 5.38 -2.36
CA ILE A 540 12.25 5.97 -3.63
C ILE A 540 13.43 6.69 -4.31
N LEU A 541 14.20 7.46 -3.55
CA LEU A 541 15.39 8.13 -4.07
C LEU A 541 16.47 7.13 -4.54
N LEU A 542 16.72 6.07 -3.76
CA LEU A 542 17.64 5.00 -4.14
C LEU A 542 17.23 4.34 -5.47
N SER A 543 15.92 4.09 -5.63
CA SER A 543 15.31 3.56 -6.85
C SER A 543 15.48 4.51 -8.03
N ALA A 544 15.20 5.82 -7.84
CA ALA A 544 15.37 6.84 -8.87
C ALA A 544 16.84 6.96 -9.32
N CYS A 545 17.79 6.80 -8.40
CA CYS A 545 19.22 6.78 -8.67
C CYS A 545 19.73 5.44 -9.26
N GLY A 546 18.86 4.51 -9.64
CA GLY A 546 19.27 3.24 -10.27
C GLY A 546 19.92 2.23 -9.31
N TYR A 547 19.54 2.26 -8.03
CA TYR A 547 20.00 1.32 -7.00
C TYR A 547 21.54 1.20 -6.88
N PRO A 548 22.23 2.27 -6.42
CA PRO A 548 23.65 2.16 -6.02
C PRO A 548 23.87 1.14 -4.88
N LEU A 549 22.82 0.86 -4.10
CA LEU A 549 22.74 -0.26 -3.17
C LEU A 549 21.70 -1.26 -3.70
N PRO A 550 21.98 -2.59 -3.72
CA PRO A 550 21.04 -3.58 -4.27
C PRO A 550 19.66 -3.55 -3.59
N PRO A 551 18.55 -3.76 -4.34
CA PRO A 551 17.19 -3.76 -3.78
C PRO A 551 17.01 -4.68 -2.57
N ALA A 552 17.63 -5.87 -2.58
CA ALA A 552 17.59 -6.83 -1.47
C ALA A 552 18.20 -6.31 -0.15
N LYS A 553 18.89 -5.17 -0.16
CA LYS A 553 19.44 -4.51 1.05
C LYS A 553 18.56 -3.37 1.57
N THR A 554 17.40 -3.13 0.94
CA THR A 554 16.41 -2.13 1.37
C THR A 554 15.35 -2.70 2.32
N PHE A 555 15.45 -3.99 2.66
CA PHE A 555 14.58 -4.66 3.62
C PHE A 555 14.72 -4.09 5.03
N ILE A 556 13.59 -3.87 5.71
CA ILE A 556 13.52 -3.18 7.02
C ILE A 556 13.83 -4.09 8.20
N HIS A 557 13.45 -5.37 8.12
CA HIS A 557 13.58 -6.30 9.25
C HIS A 557 15.00 -6.43 9.85
N PRO A 558 16.12 -6.13 9.14
CA PRO A 558 17.45 -6.14 9.76
C PRO A 558 17.75 -4.93 10.64
N TYR A 559 17.07 -3.78 10.49
CA TYR A 559 17.47 -2.54 11.18
C TYR A 559 16.36 -1.76 11.88
N PHE A 560 15.08 -2.16 11.82
CA PHE A 560 14.05 -1.56 12.68
C PHE A 560 13.06 -2.57 13.28
N ASP A 561 12.80 -2.40 14.58
CA ASP A 561 11.72 -3.05 15.33
C ASP A 561 11.17 -2.06 16.36
N GLY A 562 9.85 -1.87 16.36
CA GLY A 562 9.20 -0.84 17.16
C GLY A 562 9.30 -1.07 18.66
N LYS A 563 9.18 -2.33 19.12
CA LYS A 563 9.28 -2.67 20.55
C LYS A 563 10.71 -2.50 21.04
N LEU A 564 11.68 -2.91 20.24
CA LEU A 564 13.09 -2.68 20.53
C LEU A 564 13.39 -1.19 20.60
N PHE A 565 12.89 -0.40 19.65
CA PHE A 565 13.06 1.05 19.67
C PHE A 565 12.47 1.69 20.94
N GLN A 566 11.25 1.34 21.34
CA GLN A 566 10.63 1.81 22.58
C GLN A 566 11.47 1.48 23.82
N GLN A 567 12.11 0.30 23.86
CA GLN A 567 13.02 -0.05 24.95
C GLN A 567 14.31 0.79 24.92
N LYS A 568 14.95 0.95 23.77
CA LYS A 568 16.19 1.75 23.64
C LYS A 568 15.93 3.22 23.93
N TYR A 569 14.80 3.74 23.47
CA TYR A 569 14.38 5.12 23.69
C TYR A 569 14.22 5.44 25.18
N ARG A 570 13.52 4.60 25.94
CA ARG A 570 13.42 4.75 27.41
C ARG A 570 14.77 4.73 28.10
N LYS A 571 15.63 3.76 27.76
CA LYS A 571 17.00 3.69 28.31
C LYS A 571 17.83 4.94 27.99
N ALA A 572 17.74 5.45 26.77
CA ALA A 572 18.46 6.67 26.37
C ALA A 572 17.91 7.92 27.08
N LYS A 573 16.59 8.00 27.26
CA LYS A 573 15.91 9.05 28.04
C LYS A 573 16.39 9.06 29.49
N ASP A 574 16.65 7.89 30.05
CA ASP A 574 17.24 7.68 31.39
C ASP A 574 18.78 7.83 31.41
N LYS A 575 19.38 8.37 30.34
CA LYS A 575 20.83 8.64 30.20
C LYS A 575 21.71 7.40 30.30
N ALA A 576 21.21 6.24 29.86
CA ALA A 576 22.02 5.03 29.76
C ALA A 576 23.25 5.25 28.85
N SER A 577 24.39 4.64 29.23
CA SER A 577 25.61 4.70 28.42
C SER A 577 25.46 3.96 27.09
N HIS A 578 26.31 4.28 26.11
CA HIS A 578 26.34 3.59 24.81
C HIS A 578 26.54 2.08 24.96
N ALA A 579 27.34 1.64 25.95
CA ALA A 579 27.52 0.24 26.27
C ALA A 579 26.21 -0.44 26.71
N ILE A 580 25.43 0.20 27.60
CA ILE A 580 24.13 -0.32 28.05
C ILE A 580 23.12 -0.32 26.90
N LEU A 581 23.08 0.74 26.10
CA LEU A 581 22.22 0.83 24.92
C LEU A 581 22.53 -0.28 23.91
N CYS A 582 23.80 -0.63 23.73
CA CYS A 582 24.24 -1.71 22.84
C CYS A 582 24.23 -3.10 23.49
N GLY A 583 23.74 -3.23 24.72
CA GLY A 583 23.70 -4.51 25.43
C GLY A 583 25.08 -5.11 25.72
N HIS A 584 26.10 -4.26 25.88
CA HIS A 584 27.51 -4.62 26.10
C HIS A 584 28.15 -5.46 24.99
N GLN A 585 27.53 -5.53 23.80
CA GLN A 585 28.09 -6.23 22.65
C GLN A 585 29.12 -5.35 21.96
N VAL A 586 30.39 -5.79 21.96
CA VAL A 586 31.52 -5.04 21.38
C VAL A 586 31.26 -4.64 19.93
N THR A 587 30.81 -5.59 19.10
CA THR A 587 30.51 -5.36 17.68
C THR A 587 29.39 -4.33 17.47
N SER A 588 28.36 -4.34 18.30
CA SER A 588 27.29 -3.33 18.24
C SER A 588 27.79 -1.95 18.70
N ILE A 589 28.69 -1.88 19.68
CA ILE A 589 29.29 -0.61 20.13
C ILE A 589 30.20 -0.03 19.03
N GLU A 590 31.02 -0.84 18.38
CA GLU A 590 31.86 -0.41 17.26
C GLU A 590 31.00 0.13 16.10
N ALA A 591 29.96 -0.61 15.70
CA ALA A 591 29.00 -0.18 14.69
C ALA A 591 28.28 1.11 15.09
N PHE A 592 27.89 1.24 16.38
CA PHE A 592 27.28 2.44 16.93
C PHE A 592 28.19 3.66 16.74
N LEU A 593 29.47 3.53 17.09
CA LEU A 593 30.46 4.60 16.98
C LEU A 593 30.72 4.99 15.53
N GLN A 594 30.81 4.02 14.61
CA GLN A 594 30.97 4.28 13.17
C GLN A 594 29.78 5.04 12.60
N VAL A 595 28.55 4.64 12.92
CA VAL A 595 27.34 5.34 12.46
C VAL A 595 27.32 6.76 13.05
N ARG A 596 27.56 6.89 14.36
CA ARG A 596 27.59 8.18 15.05
C ARG A 596 28.63 9.13 14.44
N GLN A 597 29.79 8.60 14.05
CA GLN A 597 30.83 9.35 13.35
C GLN A 597 30.30 9.97 12.05
N VAL A 598 29.66 9.16 11.18
CA VAL A 598 29.08 9.65 9.93
C VAL A 598 27.99 10.72 10.16
N LEU A 599 27.19 10.57 11.22
CA LEU A 599 26.08 11.48 11.51
C LEU A 599 26.50 12.84 12.07
N PHE A 600 27.54 12.89 12.91
CA PHE A 600 27.85 14.09 13.70
C PHE A 600 29.19 14.77 13.37
N GLU A 601 30.08 14.15 12.57
CA GLU A 601 31.39 14.74 12.25
C GLU A 601 31.33 16.09 11.53
N ASN A 602 30.20 16.44 10.91
CA ASN A 602 30.00 17.71 10.20
C ASN A 602 28.93 18.61 10.87
N ALA A 603 28.53 18.33 12.11
CA ALA A 603 27.45 19.06 12.80
C ALA A 603 27.91 20.37 13.49
N GLY A 604 29.09 20.87 13.14
CA GLY A 604 29.68 22.13 13.64
C GLY A 604 29.17 23.36 12.90
#